data_AF-A0A7X7AH64-F1
#
_entry.id   AF-A0A7X7AH64-F1
#
_cell.length_a   1.000
_cell.length_b   1.000
_cell.length_c   1.000
_cell.angle_alpha   90.00
_cell.angle_beta   90.00
_cell.angle_gamma   90.00
#
_symmetry.space_group_name_H-M   'P 1'
#
loop_
_entity.id
_entity.type
_entity.pdbx_description
1 polymer ?
#
loop_
_entity_poly.entity_id
_entity_poly.type
_entity_poly.pdbx_seq_one_letter_code
_entity_poly.pdbx_strand_id
1 'polypeptide(L)'
;MKTLCAIIKKSGFEDFCFISDVENYQKVFYNDHELMQIAREEIGKCDALLIDFDGPASGRMIELGITYALNKKVILITKKELL
;
A
#
# COMPACT_ATOMS: atom_id res chain seq x y z
N MET A 1 7.76 -4.20 -7.13
CA MET A 1 7.46 -2.81 -6.72
C MET A 1 7.76 -1.76 -7.80
N LYS A 2 9.02 -1.44 -8.12
CA LYS A 2 9.36 -0.33 -9.07
C LYS A 2 8.69 -0.43 -10.45
N THR A 3 8.58 -1.63 -11.00
CA THR A 3 7.88 -1.86 -12.28
C THR A 3 6.38 -1.55 -12.19
N LEU A 4 5.74 -1.88 -11.06
CA LEU A 4 4.31 -1.64 -10.84
C LEU A 4 4.03 -0.14 -10.74
N CYS A 5 4.80 0.57 -9.91
CA CYS A 5 4.77 2.04 -9.83
C CYS A 5 4.93 2.70 -11.21
N ALA A 6 5.90 2.23 -12.01
CA ALA A 6 6.13 2.75 -13.36
C ALA A 6 4.93 2.52 -14.31
N ILE A 7 4.23 1.40 -14.18
CA ILE A 7 3.01 1.11 -14.96
C ILE A 7 1.89 2.06 -14.54
N ILE A 8 1.64 2.23 -13.25
CA ILE A 8 0.60 3.12 -12.72
C ILE A 8 0.81 4.56 -13.20
N LYS A 9 2.04 5.08 -13.10
CA LYS A 9 2.40 6.41 -13.64
C LYS A 9 2.16 6.52 -15.14
N LYS A 10 2.58 5.51 -15.92
CA LYS A 10 2.37 5.47 -17.38
C LYS A 10 0.88 5.42 -17.76
N SER A 11 0.04 4.87 -16.89
CA SER A 11 -1.42 4.83 -17.06
C SER A 11 -2.11 6.14 -16.66
N GLY A 12 -1.37 7.18 -16.25
CA GLY A 12 -1.90 8.49 -15.89
C GLY A 12 -2.40 8.60 -14.46
N PHE A 13 -2.07 7.65 -13.59
CA PHE A 13 -2.39 7.69 -12.18
C PHE A 13 -1.19 8.14 -11.35
N GLU A 14 -1.46 8.79 -10.24
CA GLU A 14 -0.47 9.04 -9.19
C GLU A 14 -0.37 7.78 -8.31
N ASP A 15 0.85 7.44 -7.89
CA ASP A 15 1.12 6.36 -6.94
C ASP A 15 1.80 6.89 -5.69
N PHE A 16 1.47 6.25 -4.58
CA PHE A 16 2.18 6.35 -3.32
C PHE A 16 2.65 4.95 -2.93
N CYS A 17 3.96 4.76 -2.81
CA CYS A 17 4.56 3.52 -2.36
C CYS A 17 5.32 3.78 -1.06
N PHE A 18 4.78 3.25 0.05
CA PHE A 18 5.26 3.51 1.40
C PHE A 18 6.77 3.30 1.57
N ILE A 19 7.32 2.20 1.01
CA ILE A 19 8.75 1.87 1.07
C ILE A 19 9.60 2.89 0.28
N SER A 20 9.16 3.32 -0.91
CA SER A 20 9.96 4.26 -1.70
C SER A 20 9.84 5.70 -1.20
N ASP A 21 8.66 6.08 -0.70
CA ASP A 21 8.31 7.46 -0.48
C ASP A 21 8.46 7.87 0.98
N VAL A 22 8.45 6.90 1.92
CA VAL A 22 8.63 7.17 3.35
C VAL A 22 9.92 6.54 3.88
N GLU A 23 10.20 5.27 3.59
CA GLU A 23 11.39 4.58 4.15
C GLU A 23 12.72 5.08 3.53
N ASN A 24 12.74 5.50 2.26
CA ASN A 24 13.94 6.08 1.64
C ASN A 24 14.13 7.59 1.91
N TYR A 25 13.19 8.26 2.59
CA TYR A 25 13.19 9.72 2.82
C TYR A 25 13.38 10.14 4.29
N GLN A 26 14.23 9.42 5.04
CA GLN A 26 14.75 9.82 6.35
C GLN A 26 13.74 9.92 7.52
N LYS A 27 12.52 9.35 7.42
CA LYS A 27 11.67 9.20 8.62
C LYS A 27 12.03 7.91 9.34
N VAL A 28 12.85 8.02 10.39
CA VAL A 28 13.01 6.95 11.37
C VAL A 28 11.70 6.88 12.15
N PHE A 29 10.95 5.80 11.99
CA PHE A 29 9.78 5.54 12.85
C PHE A 29 10.29 5.09 14.21
N TYR A 30 9.80 5.70 15.28
CA TYR A 30 10.23 5.37 16.63
C TYR A 30 9.41 4.21 17.23
N ASN A 31 8.23 3.92 16.66
CA ASN A 31 7.38 2.80 17.06
C ASN A 31 6.35 2.43 15.97
N ASP A 32 5.74 1.25 16.12
CA ASP A 32 4.74 0.71 15.20
C ASP A 32 3.46 1.57 15.14
N HIS A 33 3.12 2.30 16.21
CA HIS A 33 1.93 3.14 16.24
C HIS A 33 2.07 4.34 15.30
N GLU A 34 3.22 5.02 15.30
CA GLU A 34 3.52 6.11 14.37
C GLU A 34 3.51 5.63 12.91
N LEU A 35 4.12 4.47 12.66
CA LEU A 35 4.16 3.84 11.34
C LEU A 35 2.73 3.60 10.83
N MET A 36 1.88 2.99 11.64
CA MET A 36 0.50 2.66 11.26
C MET A 36 -0.41 3.90 11.17
N GLN A 37 -0.17 4.93 11.97
CA GLN A 37 -0.89 6.19 11.86
C GLN A 37 -0.61 6.86 10.51
N ILE A 38 0.67 6.93 10.11
CA ILE A 38 1.05 7.49 8.80
C ILE A 38 0.47 6.65 7.67
N ALA A 39 0.57 5.31 7.75
CA ALA A 39 -0.04 4.44 6.74
C ALA A 39 -1.54 4.72 6.56
N ARG A 40 -2.28 4.92 7.67
CA ARG A 40 -3.69 5.31 7.63
C ARG A 40 -3.91 6.66 6.97
N GLU A 41 -3.11 7.67 7.31
CA GLU A 41 -3.21 9.01 6.73
C GLU A 41 -2.97 9.00 5.22
N GLU A 42 -1.96 8.26 4.75
CA GLU A 42 -1.63 8.16 3.33
C GLU A 42 -2.66 7.33 2.56
N ILE A 43 -3.14 6.21 3.09
CA ILE A 43 -4.28 5.47 2.51
C ILE A 43 -5.52 6.37 2.38
N GLY A 44 -5.75 7.26 3.35
CA GLY A 44 -6.85 8.21 3.32
C GLY A 44 -6.81 9.16 2.12
N LYS A 45 -5.61 9.56 1.67
CA LYS A 45 -5.40 10.43 0.51
C LYS A 45 -5.56 9.69 -0.83
N CYS A 46 -5.39 8.37 -0.84
CA CYS A 46 -5.50 7.55 -2.04
C CYS A 46 -6.97 7.19 -2.38
N ASP A 47 -7.22 6.90 -3.66
CA ASP A 47 -8.51 6.38 -4.13
C ASP A 47 -8.63 4.86 -4.00
N ALA A 48 -7.50 4.16 -4.08
CA ALA A 48 -7.41 2.72 -4.03
C ALA A 48 -6.10 2.26 -3.39
N LEU A 49 -6.13 1.08 -2.77
CA LEU A 49 -4.95 0.33 -2.36
C LEU A 49 -4.67 -0.77 -3.39
N LEU A 50 -3.43 -0.82 -3.87
CA LEU A 50 -2.95 -1.85 -4.79
C LEU A 50 -1.89 -2.71 -4.10
N ILE A 51 -2.12 -4.02 -4.01
CA ILE A 51 -1.19 -4.96 -3.37
C ILE A 51 -0.80 -6.06 -4.34
N ASP A 52 0.51 -6.29 -4.47
CA ASP A 52 1.08 -7.54 -4.98
C ASP A 52 1.06 -8.58 -3.85
N PHE A 53 0.08 -9.48 -3.90
CA PHE A 53 -0.30 -10.39 -2.82
C PHE A 53 0.26 -11.80 -3.08
N ASP A 54 1.30 -12.14 -2.31
CA ASP A 54 1.94 -13.46 -2.25
C ASP A 54 1.60 -14.24 -0.97
N GLY A 55 0.74 -13.70 -0.11
CA GLY A 55 0.33 -14.29 1.17
C GLY A 55 0.10 -13.25 2.27
N PRO A 56 -0.41 -13.68 3.43
CA PRO A 56 -0.65 -12.80 4.57
C PRO A 56 0.67 -12.33 5.19
N ALA A 57 0.84 -11.00 5.28
CA ALA A 57 1.88 -10.35 6.07
C ALA A 57 1.20 -9.36 7.02
N SER A 58 1.66 -9.26 8.27
CA SER A 58 0.99 -8.50 9.34
C SER A 58 0.65 -7.05 8.92
N GLY A 59 1.62 -6.32 8.37
CA GLY A 59 1.40 -4.95 7.87
C GLY A 59 0.33 -4.86 6.78
N ARG A 60 0.41 -5.72 5.75
CA ARG A 60 -0.55 -5.71 4.63
C ARG A 60 -1.98 -6.02 5.07
N MET A 61 -2.14 -6.92 6.04
CA MET A 61 -3.46 -7.24 6.58
C MET A 61 -4.07 -6.06 7.34
N ILE A 62 -3.22 -5.27 8.04
CA ILE A 62 -3.65 -4.04 8.69
C ILE A 62 -4.04 -2.98 7.65
N GLU A 63 -3.21 -2.78 6.62
CA GLU A 63 -3.52 -1.85 5.51
C GLU A 63 -4.82 -2.19 4.79
N LEU A 64 -5.08 -3.48 4.57
CA LEU A 64 -6.36 -3.97 4.04
C LEU A 64 -7.54 -3.61 4.95
N GLY A 65 -7.39 -3.82 6.26
CA GLY A 65 -8.41 -3.45 7.25
C GLY A 65 -8.69 -1.94 7.28
N ILE A 66 -7.63 -1.13 7.25
CA ILE A 66 -7.74 0.34 7.18
C ILE A 66 -8.47 0.77 5.90
N THR A 67 -8.06 0.23 4.76
CA THR A 67 -8.64 0.57 3.45
C THR A 67 -10.13 0.21 3.38
N TYR A 68 -10.48 -0.97 3.91
CA TYR A 68 -11.87 -1.40 4.06
C TYR A 68 -12.67 -0.44 4.95
N ALA A 69 -12.14 -0.07 6.12
CA ALA A 69 -12.79 0.84 7.05
C ALA A 69 -12.99 2.26 6.47
N LEU A 70 -12.10 2.70 5.57
CA LEU A 70 -12.19 3.98 4.87
C LEU A 70 -13.07 3.93 3.60
N ASN A 71 -13.72 2.78 3.33
CA ASN A 71 -14.54 2.56 2.13
C ASN A 71 -13.81 2.87 0.82
N LYS A 72 -12.51 2.51 0.76
CA LYS A 72 -11.64 2.69 -0.41
C LYS A 72 -11.59 1.40 -1.23
N LYS A 73 -11.21 1.50 -2.51
CA LYS A 73 -11.09 0.32 -3.38
C LYS A 73 -9.84 -0.48 -3.02
N VAL A 74 -9.93 -1.82 -3.05
CA VAL A 74 -8.78 -2.73 -2.92
C VAL A 74 -8.59 -3.46 -4.24
N ILE A 75 -7.37 -3.43 -4.77
CA ILE A 75 -6.96 -4.15 -5.98
C ILE A 75 -5.84 -5.11 -5.57
N LEU A 76 -6.09 -6.41 -5.72
CA LEU A 76 -5.11 -7.45 -5.42
C LEU A 76 -4.58 -8.03 -6.73
N ILE A 77 -3.27 -8.00 -6.90
CA ILE A 77 -2.56 -8.80 -7.88
C ILE A 77 -2.11 -10.04 -7.15
N THR A 78 -2.56 -11.21 -7.57
CA THR A 78 -2.13 -12.46 -6.97
C THR A 78 -1.84 -13.49 -8.04
N LYS A 79 -1.04 -14.51 -7.69
CA LYS A 79 -0.82 -15.63 -8.61
C LYS A 79 -2.15 -16.30 -8.87
N LYS A 80 -2.40 -16.58 -10.15
CA LYS A 80 -3.51 -17.44 -10.52
C LYS A 80 -3.22 -18.82 -9.93
N GLU A 81 -3.96 -19.20 -8.90
CA GLU A 81 -4.02 -20.60 -8.49
C GLU A 81 -4.70 -21.36 -9.64
N LEU A 82 -3.95 -22.29 -10.25
CA LEU A 82 -4.52 -23.33 -11.10
C LEU A 82 -5.21 -24.30 -10.14
N LEU A 83 -6.47 -24.02 -9.81
CA LEU A 83 -7.38 -25.02 -9.25
C LEU A 83 -7.66 -26.10 -10.30
#